data_AF-A0A441VBT0-F1
#
_entry.id   AF-A0A441VBT0-F1
#
_cell.length_a   1.000
_cell.length_b   1.000
_cell.length_c   1.000
_cell.angle_alpha   90.00
_cell.angle_beta   90.00
_cell.angle_gamma   90.00
#
_symmetry.space_group_name_H-M   'P 1'
#
loop_
_entity.id
_entity.type
_entity.pdbx_description
1 polymer ?
#
loop_
_entity_poly.entity_id
_entity_poly.type
_entity_poly.pdbx_seq_one_letter_code
_entity_poly.pdbx_strand_id
1 'polypeptide(L)'
;MLIRKGDTVWDIGANIGLFTVAAAGLVGSKGRVVAFEPDTSLVALLRRTASLQPSEAAELLIIPAGMAGVMGFRSFAIASRARASNALAEYGNSQAGGVRELQTIMCLSLDECLKLLPSPDVVKIDVEGAEAELLDASSRFLRDARPALA
;
A
#
# COMPACT_ATOMS: atom_id res chain seq x y z
N MET A 1 16.64 12.99 4.77
CA MET A 1 15.75 11.84 4.51
C MET A 1 14.31 12.31 4.64
N LEU A 2 13.43 11.77 3.79
CA LEU A 2 12.01 12.10 3.77
C LEU A 2 11.28 11.57 5.02
N ILE A 3 11.59 10.32 5.41
CA ILE A 3 11.08 9.65 6.61
C ILE A 3 11.96 9.97 7.82
N ARG A 4 11.33 10.27 8.97
CA ARG A 4 11.96 10.62 10.24
C ARG A 4 11.43 9.73 11.38
N LYS A 5 12.16 9.73 12.50
CA LYS A 5 11.74 9.00 13.71
C LYS A 5 10.40 9.54 14.23
N GLY A 6 9.47 8.65 14.51
CA GLY A 6 8.13 8.98 14.99
C GLY A 6 7.09 9.22 13.89
N ASP A 7 7.48 9.25 12.61
CA ASP A 7 6.53 9.47 11.51
C ASP A 7 5.51 8.33 11.39
N THR A 8 4.32 8.66 10.88
CA THR A 8 3.36 7.72 10.34
C THR A 8 3.57 7.58 8.83
N VAL A 9 3.82 6.35 8.36
CA VAL A 9 4.03 6.06 6.94
C VAL A 9 2.89 5.22 6.40
N TRP A 10 2.33 5.60 5.25
CA TRP A 10 1.45 4.74 4.47
C TRP A 10 2.20 4.17 3.27
N ASP A 11 2.18 2.85 3.11
CA ASP A 11 2.77 2.11 2.00
C ASP A 11 1.64 1.50 1.16
N ILE A 12 1.28 2.18 0.07
CA ILE A 12 0.24 1.72 -0.85
C ILE A 12 0.89 0.87 -1.95
N GLY A 13 0.45 -0.39 -2.07
CA GLY A 13 1.09 -1.39 -2.92
C GLY A 13 2.36 -1.93 -2.25
N ALA A 14 2.19 -2.47 -1.05
CA ALA A 14 3.30 -2.87 -0.18
C ALA A 14 4.05 -4.12 -0.69
N ASN A 15 3.44 -4.93 -1.57
CA ASN A 15 4.02 -6.13 -2.15
C ASN A 15 4.54 -7.09 -1.05
N ILE A 16 5.78 -7.59 -1.18
CA ILE A 16 6.45 -8.42 -0.17
C ILE A 16 6.93 -7.66 1.08
N GLY A 17 6.77 -6.33 1.12
CA GLY A 17 7.07 -5.51 2.30
C GLY A 17 8.46 -4.91 2.40
N LEU A 18 9.21 -4.84 1.31
CA LEU A 18 10.58 -4.28 1.34
C LEU A 18 10.59 -2.83 1.83
N PHE A 19 9.73 -1.98 1.26
CA PHE A 19 9.60 -0.58 1.70
C PHE A 19 8.98 -0.49 3.09
N THR A 20 7.88 -1.21 3.34
CA THR A 20 7.19 -1.26 4.64
C THR A 20 8.16 -1.48 5.81
N VAL A 21 9.05 -2.47 5.68
CA VAL A 21 10.01 -2.84 6.72
C VAL A 21 11.13 -1.82 6.87
N ALA A 22 11.64 -1.29 5.76
CA ALA A 22 12.63 -0.22 5.80
C ALA A 22 12.06 1.03 6.51
N ALA A 23 10.82 1.41 6.17
CA ALA A 23 10.11 2.50 6.83
C ALA A 23 9.96 2.23 8.33
N ALA A 24 9.57 1.02 8.72
CA ALA A 24 9.39 0.65 10.13
C ALA A 24 10.67 0.80 10.97
N GLY A 25 11.82 0.42 10.40
CA GLY A 25 13.12 0.62 11.04
C GLY A 25 13.53 2.09 11.14
N LEU A 26 13.19 2.91 10.15
CA LEU A 26 13.52 4.34 10.12
C LEU A 26 12.68 5.15 11.11
N VAL A 27 11.36 4.90 11.17
CA VAL A 27 10.47 5.62 12.09
C VAL A 27 10.64 5.15 13.53
N GLY A 28 11.02 3.89 13.73
CA GLY A 28 11.26 3.26 15.03
C GLY A 28 9.99 3.10 15.87
N SER A 29 10.14 2.58 17.09
CA SER A 29 9.04 2.16 17.98
C SER A 29 8.03 3.26 18.40
N LYS A 30 8.32 4.53 18.11
CA LYS A 30 7.39 5.65 18.33
C LYS A 30 6.59 6.04 17.08
N GLY A 31 7.00 5.56 15.92
CA GLY A 31 6.28 5.78 14.66
C GLY A 31 5.32 4.63 14.35
N ARG A 32 4.73 4.68 13.16
CA ARG A 32 3.77 3.69 12.68
C ARG A 32 3.90 3.50 11.18
N VAL A 33 3.68 2.29 10.70
CA VAL A 33 3.54 2.03 9.27
C VAL A 33 2.24 1.29 8.98
N VAL A 34 1.48 1.79 8.02
CA VAL A 34 0.28 1.13 7.50
C VAL A 34 0.56 0.68 6.07
N ALA A 35 0.47 -0.62 5.81
CA ALA A 35 0.76 -1.23 4.53
C ALA A 35 -0.53 -1.78 3.90
N PHE A 36 -0.78 -1.42 2.64
CA PHE A 36 -1.93 -1.88 1.86
C PHE A 36 -1.45 -2.78 0.74
N GLU A 37 -1.92 -4.03 0.73
CA GLU A 37 -1.59 -5.02 -0.30
C GLU A 37 -2.79 -5.90 -0.63
N PRO A 38 -3.29 -5.92 -1.87
CA PRO A 38 -4.43 -6.74 -2.26
C PRO A 38 -4.14 -8.23 -2.48
N ASP A 39 -2.94 -8.63 -2.95
CA ASP A 39 -2.62 -10.03 -3.21
C ASP A 39 -2.42 -10.76 -1.88
N THR A 40 -3.39 -11.61 -1.52
CA THR A 40 -3.37 -12.39 -0.27
C THR A 40 -2.10 -13.25 -0.10
N SER A 41 -1.46 -13.68 -1.19
CA SER A 41 -0.18 -14.39 -1.14
C SER A 41 0.96 -13.48 -0.71
N LEU A 42 0.98 -12.23 -1.20
CA LEU A 42 1.95 -11.21 -0.81
C LEU A 42 1.68 -10.72 0.61
N VAL A 43 0.42 -10.55 1.00
CA VAL A 43 0.03 -10.26 2.40
C VAL A 43 0.59 -11.31 3.37
N ALA A 44 0.49 -12.59 3.02
CA ALA A 44 1.04 -13.67 3.86
C ALA A 44 2.56 -13.56 4.02
N LEU A 45 3.28 -13.23 2.93
CA LEU A 45 4.72 -12.97 2.99
C LEU A 45 5.05 -11.72 3.80
N LEU A 46 4.34 -10.61 3.57
CA LEU A 46 4.48 -9.35 4.29
C LEU A 46 4.28 -9.54 5.80
N ARG A 47 3.25 -10.29 6.23
CA ARG A 47 3.03 -10.64 7.65
C ARG A 47 4.18 -11.45 8.23
N ARG A 48 4.75 -12.37 7.45
CA ARG A 48 5.94 -13.11 7.88
C ARG A 48 7.14 -12.18 8.03
N THR A 49 7.40 -11.30 7.07
CA THR A 49 8.48 -10.30 7.16
C THR A 49 8.28 -9.36 8.35
N ALA A 50 7.04 -8.97 8.64
CA ALA A 50 6.69 -8.15 9.80
C ALA A 50 7.01 -8.85 11.13
N SER A 51 6.74 -10.15 11.25
CA SER A 51 7.05 -10.93 12.47
C SER A 51 8.53 -11.07 12.79
N LEU A 52 9.41 -10.78 11.82
CA LEU A 52 10.87 -10.84 11.97
C LEU A 52 11.47 -9.48 12.36
N GLN A 53 10.65 -8.43 12.53
CA GLN A 53 11.15 -7.12 12.91
C GLN A 53 11.70 -7.10 14.35
N PRO A 54 12.77 -6.33 14.60
CA PRO A 54 13.26 -6.11 15.95
C PRO A 54 12.24 -5.27 16.76
N SER A 55 12.29 -5.38 18.08
CA SER A 55 11.37 -4.66 19.00
C SER A 55 11.44 -3.14 18.89
N GLU A 56 12.52 -2.61 18.35
CA GLU A 56 12.79 -1.19 18.15
C GLU A 56 12.14 -0.63 16.88
N ALA A 57 11.66 -1.49 15.97
CA ALA A 57 10.93 -1.08 14.78
C ALA A 57 9.50 -0.62 15.13
N ALA A 58 8.89 0.15 14.24
CA ALA A 58 7.48 0.51 14.39
C ALA A 58 6.54 -0.68 14.29
N GLU A 59 5.39 -0.53 14.93
CA GLU A 59 4.22 -1.37 14.70
C GLU A 59 3.79 -1.29 13.22
N LEU A 60 3.55 -2.48 12.64
CA LEU A 60 3.08 -2.64 11.26
C LEU A 60 1.59 -3.01 11.26
N LEU A 61 0.75 -2.14 10.69
CA LEU A 61 -0.64 -2.46 10.39
C LEU A 61 -0.75 -2.88 8.92
N ILE A 62 -1.12 -4.14 8.68
CA ILE A 62 -1.23 -4.70 7.32
C ILE A 62 -2.70 -4.86 6.94
N ILE A 63 -3.12 -4.14 5.90
CA ILE A 63 -4.50 -4.11 5.39
C ILE A 63 -4.54 -4.86 4.04
N PRO A 64 -5.25 -6.00 3.96
CA PRO A 64 -5.33 -6.81 2.74
C PRO A 64 -6.34 -6.20 1.75
N ALA A 65 -6.03 -5.02 1.22
CA ALA A 65 -6.89 -4.27 0.32
C ALA A 65 -6.07 -3.51 -0.72
N GLY A 66 -6.65 -3.32 -1.90
CA GLY A 66 -6.15 -2.37 -2.89
C GLY A 66 -6.60 -0.95 -2.56
N MET A 67 -6.05 0.03 -3.27
CA MET A 67 -6.50 1.41 -3.20
C MET A 67 -7.04 1.84 -4.57
N ALA A 68 -8.18 2.51 -4.59
CA ALA A 68 -8.81 3.07 -5.78
C ALA A 68 -9.53 4.38 -5.43
N GLY A 69 -9.99 5.12 -6.43
CA GLY A 69 -10.69 6.38 -6.18
C GLY A 69 -12.04 6.18 -5.48
N VAL A 70 -12.68 5.04 -5.71
CA VAL A 70 -13.97 4.68 -5.10
C VAL A 70 -13.89 3.32 -4.42
N MET A 71 -14.41 3.25 -3.20
CA MET A 71 -14.53 1.98 -2.48
C MET A 71 -15.37 0.96 -3.22
N GLY A 72 -14.96 -0.30 -3.17
CA GLY A 72 -15.75 -1.41 -3.67
C GLY A 72 -14.92 -2.60 -4.11
N PHE A 73 -15.61 -3.63 -4.59
CA PHE A 73 -14.94 -4.79 -5.16
C PHE A 73 -14.45 -4.50 -6.58
N ARG A 74 -13.24 -4.95 -6.89
CA ARG A 74 -12.60 -4.83 -8.20
C ARG A 74 -11.90 -6.11 -8.61
N SER A 75 -11.75 -6.31 -9.92
CA SER A 75 -10.96 -7.39 -10.47
C SER A 75 -9.48 -7.02 -10.48
N PHE A 76 -8.67 -7.84 -9.84
CA PHE A 76 -7.23 -7.71 -9.73
C PHE A 76 -6.55 -8.80 -10.56
N ALA A 77 -5.69 -8.39 -11.48
CA ALA A 77 -4.96 -9.28 -12.37
C ALA A 77 -3.64 -9.69 -11.74
N ILE A 78 -3.51 -10.99 -11.50
CA ILE A 78 -2.26 -11.61 -11.08
C ILE A 78 -1.43 -11.91 -12.32
N ALA A 79 -0.28 -11.27 -12.45
CA ALA A 79 0.58 -11.38 -13.61
C ALA A 79 1.18 -12.79 -13.76
N SER A 80 1.30 -13.24 -15.01
CA SER A 80 1.86 -14.56 -15.35
C SER A 80 3.37 -14.65 -15.11
N ARG A 81 4.12 -13.57 -15.36
CA ARG A 81 5.57 -13.56 -15.21
C ARG A 81 6.04 -13.25 -13.80
N ALA A 82 5.61 -12.13 -13.24
CA ALA A 82 6.09 -11.65 -11.95
C ALA A 82 4.97 -10.95 -11.18
N ARG A 83 4.75 -11.36 -9.92
CA ARG A 83 3.74 -10.74 -9.05
C ARG A 83 4.01 -9.26 -8.72
N ALA A 84 5.24 -8.79 -8.94
CA ALA A 84 5.56 -7.36 -8.90
C ALA A 84 4.75 -6.54 -9.91
N SER A 85 4.29 -7.18 -11.00
CA SER A 85 3.49 -6.54 -12.05
C SER A 85 1.99 -6.83 -11.91
N ASN A 86 1.52 -7.23 -10.73
CA ASN A 86 0.10 -7.37 -10.46
C ASN A 86 -0.55 -5.97 -10.46
N ALA A 87 -1.75 -5.85 -11.03
CA ALA A 87 -2.46 -4.57 -11.13
C ALA A 87 -3.96 -4.80 -11.17
N LEU A 88 -4.78 -3.75 -11.00
CA LEU A 88 -6.20 -3.86 -11.34
C LEU A 88 -6.34 -4.20 -12.83
N ALA A 89 -7.29 -5.08 -13.16
CA ALA A 89 -7.41 -5.68 -14.50
C ALA A 89 -7.71 -4.65 -15.60
N GLU A 90 -8.27 -3.49 -15.24
CA GLU A 90 -8.61 -2.40 -16.14
C GLU A 90 -7.42 -1.51 -16.54
N TYR A 91 -6.35 -1.49 -15.73
CA TYR A 91 -5.14 -0.72 -16.05
C TYR A 91 -4.15 -1.51 -16.89
N GLY A 92 -4.10 -2.84 -16.71
CA GLY A 92 -3.20 -3.73 -17.45
C GLY A 92 -1.71 -3.41 -17.22
N ASN A 93 -0.84 -4.41 -17.34
CA ASN A 93 0.60 -4.17 -17.26
C ASN A 93 1.31 -4.88 -18.40
N SER A 94 2.02 -4.12 -19.25
CA SER A 94 2.76 -4.66 -20.40
C SER A 94 3.85 -5.65 -19.98
N GLN A 95 4.36 -5.53 -18.76
CA GLN A 95 5.37 -6.43 -18.18
C GLN A 95 4.77 -7.68 -17.54
N ALA A 96 3.45 -7.76 -17.37
CA ALA A 96 2.79 -8.92 -16.76
C ALA A 96 2.99 -10.21 -17.54
N GLY A 97 3.20 -10.11 -18.86
CA GLY A 97 3.32 -11.26 -19.76
C GLY A 97 2.02 -12.07 -19.85
N GLY A 98 0.88 -11.44 -19.61
CA GLY A 98 -0.45 -12.05 -19.52
C GLY A 98 -0.99 -12.12 -18.09
N VAL A 99 -2.22 -12.61 -17.96
CA VAL A 99 -2.92 -12.78 -16.68
C VAL A 99 -2.93 -14.28 -16.32
N ARG A 100 -2.37 -14.62 -15.16
CA ARG A 100 -2.41 -15.99 -14.62
C ARG A 100 -3.73 -16.27 -13.93
N GLU A 101 -4.22 -15.29 -13.20
CA GLU A 101 -5.40 -15.41 -12.33
C GLU A 101 -6.07 -14.05 -12.18
N LEU A 102 -7.39 -14.05 -12.07
CA LEU A 102 -8.17 -12.88 -11.67
C LEU A 102 -8.70 -13.09 -10.26
N GLN A 103 -8.43 -12.14 -9.38
CA GLN A 103 -8.93 -12.13 -8.01
C GLN A 103 -9.95 -11.01 -7.84
N THR A 104 -10.97 -11.24 -7.02
CA THR A 104 -11.85 -10.15 -6.57
C THR A 104 -11.30 -9.61 -5.26
N ILE A 105 -10.94 -8.33 -5.23
CA ILE A 105 -10.35 -7.67 -4.07
C ILE A 105 -11.25 -6.54 -3.58
N MET A 106 -11.15 -6.21 -2.29
CA MET A 106 -11.70 -4.96 -1.77
C MET A 106 -10.72 -3.83 -2.08
N CYS A 107 -11.22 -2.75 -2.68
CA CYS A 107 -10.50 -1.49 -2.81
C CYS A 107 -11.05 -0.45 -1.83
N LEU A 108 -10.15 0.27 -1.18
CA LEU A 108 -10.45 1.39 -0.28
C LEU A 108 -10.06 2.72 -0.93
N SER A 109 -10.61 3.84 -0.46
CA SER A 109 -10.15 5.18 -0.87
C SER A 109 -9.31 5.83 0.24
N LEU A 110 -8.38 6.72 -0.13
CA LEU A 110 -7.52 7.41 0.84
C LEU A 110 -8.34 8.29 1.80
N ASP A 111 -9.39 8.94 1.30
CA ASP A 111 -10.29 9.79 2.09
C ASP A 111 -11.02 9.01 3.20
N GLU A 112 -11.45 7.76 2.94
CA GLU A 112 -12.11 6.93 3.96
C GLU A 112 -11.10 6.34 4.95
N CYS A 113 -9.94 5.91 4.46
CA CYS A 113 -8.84 5.47 5.30
C CYS A 113 -8.41 6.57 6.29
N LEU A 114 -8.38 7.83 5.87
CA LEU A 114 -7.99 8.97 6.73
C LEU A 114 -8.94 9.19 7.92
N LYS A 115 -10.19 8.73 7.84
CA LYS A 115 -11.15 8.82 8.96
C LYS A 115 -10.91 7.77 10.04
N LEU A 116 -10.26 6.66 9.68
CA LEU A 116 -10.13 5.47 10.52
C LEU A 116 -8.69 5.23 10.99
N LEU A 117 -7.72 5.76 10.26
CA LEU A 117 -6.29 5.54 10.49
C LEU A 117 -5.60 6.85 10.86
N PRO A 118 -4.45 6.78 11.57
CA PRO A 118 -3.63 7.96 11.80
C PRO A 118 -3.22 8.61 10.48
N SER A 119 -3.29 9.94 10.43
CA SER A 119 -2.85 10.72 9.28
C SER A 119 -1.38 10.43 8.99
N PRO A 120 -1.00 10.13 7.73
CA PRO A 120 0.38 9.89 7.37
C PRO A 120 1.18 11.20 7.30
N ASP A 121 2.43 11.14 7.73
CA ASP A 121 3.46 12.14 7.44
C ASP A 121 4.10 11.88 6.08
N VAL A 122 4.21 10.60 5.69
CA VAL A 122 4.77 10.15 4.41
C VAL A 122 3.86 9.10 3.78
N VAL A 123 3.64 9.16 2.48
CA VAL A 123 2.94 8.13 1.71
C VAL A 123 3.72 7.73 0.48
N LYS A 124 3.90 6.42 0.28
CA LYS A 124 4.32 5.83 -1.00
C LYS A 124 3.07 5.35 -1.73
N ILE A 125 2.96 5.67 -3.02
CA ILE A 125 1.88 5.16 -3.89
C ILE A 125 2.52 4.44 -5.07
N ASP A 126 2.25 3.14 -5.16
CA ASP A 126 2.76 2.26 -6.22
C ASP A 126 1.68 1.21 -6.53
N VAL A 127 0.72 1.57 -7.37
CA VAL A 127 -0.51 0.78 -7.63
C VAL A 127 -0.60 0.31 -9.07
N GLU A 128 0.54 0.36 -9.79
CA GLU A 128 0.74 -0.18 -11.14
C GLU A 128 -0.36 0.26 -12.12
N GLY A 129 -0.59 1.58 -12.21
CA GLY A 129 -1.42 2.23 -13.23
C GLY A 129 -2.66 2.96 -12.70
N ALA A 130 -3.05 2.74 -11.45
CA ALA A 130 -4.20 3.39 -10.82
C ALA A 130 -3.85 4.71 -10.08
N GLU A 131 -2.61 5.20 -10.19
CA GLU A 131 -2.11 6.34 -9.40
C GLU A 131 -2.91 7.62 -9.67
N ALA A 132 -3.19 7.91 -10.94
CA ALA A 132 -3.93 9.10 -11.33
C ALA A 132 -5.37 9.07 -10.80
N GLU A 133 -6.07 7.95 -10.99
CA GLU A 133 -7.44 7.75 -10.48
C GLU A 133 -7.48 7.92 -8.95
N LEU A 134 -6.51 7.31 -8.25
CA LEU A 134 -6.42 7.39 -6.80
C LEU A 134 -6.21 8.83 -6.34
N LEU A 135 -5.28 9.57 -6.95
CA LEU A 135 -4.96 10.94 -6.57
C LEU A 135 -6.10 11.92 -6.88
N ASP A 136 -6.73 11.80 -8.05
CA ASP A 136 -7.84 12.67 -8.48
C ASP A 136 -9.05 12.55 -7.54
N ALA A 137 -9.28 11.36 -6.99
CA ALA A 137 -10.36 11.10 -6.04
C ALA A 137 -10.02 11.44 -4.57
N SER A 138 -8.77 11.82 -4.27
CA SER A 138 -8.25 11.93 -2.89
C SER A 138 -8.10 13.37 -2.41
N SER A 139 -9.05 14.23 -2.79
CA SER A 139 -8.99 15.67 -2.52
C SER A 139 -8.95 16.03 -1.02
N ARG A 140 -9.63 15.28 -0.14
CA ARG A 140 -9.59 15.55 1.30
C ARG A 140 -8.29 15.06 1.89
N PHE A 141 -7.84 13.88 1.49
CA PHE A 141 -6.55 13.34 1.89
C PHE A 141 -5.41 14.30 1.59
N LEU A 142 -5.31 14.80 0.34
CA LEU A 142 -4.26 15.74 -0.04
C LEU A 142 -4.35 17.08 0.71
N ARG A 143 -5.56 17.57 0.98
CA ARG A 143 -5.78 18.84 1.68
C ARG A 143 -5.51 18.77 3.18
N ASP A 144 -5.95 17.70 3.82
CA ASP A 144 -6.03 17.57 5.27
C ASP A 144 -4.81 16.84 5.85
N ALA A 145 -4.33 15.77 5.21
CA ALA A 145 -3.15 15.03 5.66
C ALA A 145 -1.83 15.68 5.20
N ARG A 146 -1.80 16.24 3.98
CA ARG A 146 -0.62 16.88 3.37
C ARG A 146 0.70 16.09 3.54
N PRO A 147 0.71 14.78 3.24
CA PRO A 147 1.91 13.97 3.44
C PRO A 147 3.00 14.34 2.43
N ALA A 148 4.24 14.04 2.78
CA ALA A 148 5.30 13.91 1.81
C ALA A 148 5.03 12.70 0.90
N LEU A 149 5.09 12.89 -0.42
CA LEU A 149 5.02 11.79 -1.38
C LEU A 149 6.43 11.21 -1.58
N ALA A 150 6.55 9.89 -1.42
CA ALA A 150 7.79 9.12 -1.53
C ALA A 150 7.91 8.42 -2.89
#